data_AF-A0AAP8GG75-F1
#
_entry.id   AF-A0AAP8GG75-F1
#
_cell.length_a   1.000
_cell.length_b   1.000
_cell.length_c   1.000
_cell.angle_alpha   90.00
_cell.angle_beta   90.00
_cell.angle_gamma   90.00
#
_symmetry.space_group_name_H-M   'P 1'
#
loop_
_entity.id
_entity.type
_entity.pdbx_description
1 polymer ?
#
loop_
_entity_poly.entity_id
_entity_poly.type
_entity_poly.pdbx_seq_one_letter_code
_entity_poly.pdbx_strand_id
1 'polypeptide(L)'
;LGTWSDTNDDSVRANRPRIDTARNVADAILSISSATNGKLSQKSYEDLEEQTGMPLKDISSERAAEKISFLNITSQPREVIPTAVFPGSNKQGRRYSPFTTNIERLVPFRTLTGRQSYYVDHEVFQQFGESLPV
;
A
#
# COMPACT_ATOMS: atom_id res chain seq x y z
N LEU A 1 -16.41 7.55 -10.76
CA LEU A 1 -16.15 6.89 -12.06
C LEU A 1 -17.50 6.43 -12.58
N GLY A 2 -17.98 7.00 -13.69
CA GLY A 2 -19.17 6.45 -14.36
C GLY A 2 -18.87 5.06 -14.91
N THR A 3 -19.91 4.33 -15.32
CA THR A 3 -19.77 3.08 -16.07
C THR A 3 -19.86 3.36 -17.57
N TRP A 4 -19.39 2.42 -18.39
CA TRP A 4 -19.79 2.41 -19.80
C TRP A 4 -21.30 2.19 -19.86
N SER A 5 -22.04 3.16 -20.41
CA SER A 5 -23.44 3.02 -20.77
C SER A 5 -23.52 2.52 -22.21
N ASP A 6 -22.97 1.33 -22.47
CA ASP A 6 -23.19 0.67 -23.76
C ASP A 6 -24.66 0.24 -23.81
N THR A 7 -25.34 0.51 -24.92
CA THR A 7 -26.70 0.00 -25.19
C THR A 7 -26.70 -1.50 -25.49
N ASN A 8 -25.52 -2.12 -25.59
CA ASN A 8 -25.33 -3.54 -25.79
C ASN A 8 -24.87 -4.19 -24.48
N ASP A 9 -25.79 -4.86 -23.79
CA ASP A 9 -25.53 -5.56 -22.53
C ASP A 9 -24.54 -6.74 -22.68
N ASP A 10 -24.34 -7.26 -23.89
CA ASP A 10 -23.36 -8.33 -24.18
C ASP A 10 -21.93 -7.82 -24.36
N SER A 11 -21.71 -6.50 -24.32
CA SER A 11 -20.37 -5.90 -24.38
C SER A 11 -19.54 -6.30 -23.16
N VAL A 12 -18.27 -6.70 -23.39
CA VAL A 12 -17.31 -6.96 -22.29
C VAL A 12 -17.09 -5.75 -21.36
N ARG A 13 -17.47 -4.54 -21.82
CA ARG A 13 -17.37 -3.29 -21.07
C ARG A 13 -18.64 -2.92 -20.30
N ALA A 14 -19.76 -3.59 -20.58
CA ALA A 14 -21.05 -3.30 -19.94
C ALA A 14 -20.91 -3.36 -18.42
N ASN A 15 -21.45 -2.35 -17.73
CA ASN A 15 -21.40 -2.19 -16.27
C ASN A 15 -19.98 -2.13 -15.65
N ARG A 16 -18.93 -1.96 -16.45
CA ARG A 16 -17.55 -1.76 -15.96
C ARG A 16 -17.23 -0.27 -15.80
N PRO A 17 -16.32 0.10 -14.87
CA PRO A 17 -15.83 1.46 -14.77
C PRO A 17 -15.27 1.95 -16.10
N ARG A 18 -15.63 3.18 -16.48
CA ARG A 18 -15.16 3.80 -17.72
C ARG A 18 -13.73 4.31 -17.54
N ILE A 19 -12.78 3.76 -18.29
CA ILE A 19 -11.34 4.09 -18.25
C ILE A 19 -10.86 4.47 -19.66
N ASP A 20 -11.30 5.62 -20.14
CA ASP A 20 -11.06 6.12 -21.50
C ASP A 20 -10.28 7.45 -21.54
N THR A 21 -10.14 8.11 -20.40
CA THR A 21 -9.38 9.36 -20.25
C THR A 21 -8.31 9.21 -19.18
N ALA A 22 -7.22 9.98 -19.30
CA ALA A 22 -6.17 10.00 -18.28
C ALA A 22 -6.70 10.37 -16.89
N ARG A 23 -7.72 11.24 -16.82
CA ARG A 23 -8.41 11.57 -15.55
C ARG A 23 -9.11 10.36 -14.96
N ASN A 24 -9.88 9.61 -15.76
CA ASN A 24 -10.56 8.41 -15.30
C ASN A 24 -9.57 7.33 -14.82
N VAL A 25 -8.43 7.17 -15.51
CA VAL A 25 -7.33 6.29 -15.07
C VAL A 25 -6.81 6.74 -13.71
N ALA A 26 -6.52 8.04 -13.54
CA ALA A 26 -5.98 8.57 -12.29
C ALA A 26 -6.96 8.41 -11.12
N ASP A 27 -8.25 8.73 -11.31
CA ASP A 27 -9.28 8.52 -10.29
C ASP A 27 -9.46 7.03 -9.95
N ALA A 28 -9.30 6.13 -10.93
CA ALA A 28 -9.32 4.69 -10.67
C ALA A 28 -8.15 4.26 -9.78
N ILE A 29 -6.92 4.68 -10.10
CA ILE A 29 -5.72 4.42 -9.28
C ILE A 29 -5.92 4.94 -7.84
N LEU A 30 -6.38 6.18 -7.70
CA LEU A 30 -6.63 6.80 -6.40
C LEU A 30 -7.72 6.06 -5.60
N SER A 31 -8.74 5.52 -6.29
CA SER A 31 -9.83 4.78 -5.65
C SER A 31 -9.42 3.40 -5.16
N ILE A 32 -8.51 2.71 -5.86
CA ILE A 32 -8.08 1.33 -5.55
C ILE A 32 -6.81 1.26 -4.70
N SER A 33 -6.04 2.35 -4.61
CA SER A 33 -4.82 2.38 -3.81
C SER A 33 -5.12 2.59 -2.33
N SER A 34 -4.50 1.77 -1.49
CA SER A 34 -4.53 1.92 -0.03
C SER A 34 -3.80 3.18 0.46
N ALA A 35 -2.92 3.79 -0.35
CA ALA A 35 -2.27 5.04 -0.01
C ALA A 35 -3.17 6.28 -0.19
N THR A 36 -4.35 6.12 -0.79
CA THR A 36 -5.24 7.24 -1.16
C THR A 36 -6.70 7.00 -0.79
N ASN A 37 -7.05 5.78 -0.38
CA ASN A 37 -8.38 5.40 0.10
C ASN A 37 -8.29 4.76 1.50
N GLY A 38 -8.80 5.46 2.51
CA GLY A 38 -8.73 5.08 3.91
C GLY A 38 -9.36 3.71 4.21
N LYS A 39 -10.43 3.35 3.49
CA LYS A 39 -11.07 2.03 3.65
C LYS A 39 -10.13 0.90 3.19
N LEU A 40 -9.39 1.12 2.11
CA LEU A 40 -8.43 0.14 1.59
C LEU A 40 -7.13 0.14 2.39
N SER A 41 -6.74 1.29 2.96
CA SER A 41 -5.68 1.36 3.96
C SER A 41 -6.01 0.48 5.17
N GLN A 42 -7.19 0.65 5.77
CA GLN A 42 -7.66 -0.15 6.90
C GLN A 42 -7.65 -1.63 6.56
N LYS A 43 -8.21 -2.02 5.41
CA LYS A 43 -8.18 -3.40 4.93
C LYS A 43 -6.75 -3.93 4.79
N SER A 44 -5.83 -3.14 4.23
CA SER A 44 -4.43 -3.57 4.07
C SER A 44 -3.75 -3.85 5.40
N TYR A 45 -4.10 -3.10 6.46
CA TYR A 45 -3.57 -3.37 7.79
C TYR A 45 -4.25 -4.58 8.42
N GLU A 46 -5.57 -4.72 8.33
CA GLU A 46 -6.29 -5.95 8.78
C GLU A 46 -5.65 -7.22 8.20
N ASP A 47 -5.41 -7.24 6.88
CA ASP A 47 -4.78 -8.37 6.19
C ASP A 47 -3.36 -8.65 6.74
N LEU A 48 -2.62 -7.60 7.13
CA LEU A 48 -1.28 -7.74 7.72
C LEU A 48 -1.32 -8.13 9.20
N GLU A 49 -2.33 -7.69 9.95
CA GLU A 49 -2.58 -8.13 11.33
C GLU A 49 -2.86 -9.64 11.35
N GLU A 50 -3.67 -10.15 10.41
CA GLU A 50 -3.96 -11.59 10.30
C GLU A 50 -2.69 -12.41 10.03
N GLN A 51 -1.79 -11.91 9.18
CA GLN A 51 -0.55 -12.60 8.83
C GLN A 51 0.50 -12.57 9.95
N THR A 52 0.57 -11.47 10.72
CA THR A 52 1.66 -11.25 11.68
C THR A 52 1.25 -11.42 13.13
N GLY A 53 -0.06 -11.39 13.43
CA GLY A 53 -0.60 -11.35 14.78
C GLY A 53 -0.36 -10.02 15.52
N MET A 54 0.25 -9.03 14.87
CA MET A 54 0.52 -7.72 15.48
C MET A 54 -0.66 -6.79 15.27
N PRO A 55 -1.07 -5.98 16.26
CA PRO A 55 -2.03 -4.90 16.03
C PRO A 55 -1.36 -3.85 15.13
N LEU A 56 -2.06 -3.35 14.12
CA LEU A 56 -1.60 -2.42 13.08
C LEU A 56 -2.73 -1.55 12.49
N LYS A 57 -4.00 -1.96 12.58
CA LYS A 57 -5.14 -1.23 11.98
C LYS A 57 -5.32 0.17 12.56
N ASP A 58 -4.88 0.38 13.80
CA ASP A 58 -4.82 1.70 14.44
C ASP A 58 -3.93 2.69 13.69
N ILE A 59 -3.04 2.26 12.79
CA ILE A 59 -2.10 3.13 12.09
C ILE A 59 -2.81 4.15 11.20
N SER A 60 -3.90 3.74 10.54
CA SER A 60 -4.66 4.60 9.63
C SER A 60 -6.10 4.87 10.06
N SER A 61 -6.46 4.53 11.30
CA SER A 61 -7.85 4.59 11.79
C SER A 61 -8.44 6.00 11.74
N GLU A 62 -7.65 7.02 12.07
CA GLU A 62 -8.06 8.44 12.00
C GLU A 62 -8.41 8.90 10.58
N ARG A 63 -7.86 8.22 9.56
CA ARG A 63 -8.04 8.57 8.14
C ARG A 63 -8.89 7.53 7.39
N ALA A 64 -9.60 6.64 8.11
CA ALA A 64 -10.36 5.54 7.52
C ALA A 64 -11.45 5.98 6.53
N ALA A 65 -12.05 7.15 6.73
CA ALA A 65 -13.09 7.69 5.85
C ALA A 65 -12.54 8.48 4.65
N GLU A 66 -11.23 8.78 4.64
CA GLU A 66 -10.63 9.66 3.64
C GLU A 66 -10.57 9.00 2.26
N LYS A 67 -10.87 9.79 1.23
CA LYS A 67 -10.74 9.40 -0.18
C LYS A 67 -10.13 10.55 -0.95
N ILE A 68 -8.89 10.38 -1.37
CA ILE A 68 -8.18 11.35 -2.19
C ILE A 68 -8.65 11.16 -3.63
N SER A 69 -9.21 12.21 -4.24
CA SER A 69 -9.61 12.22 -5.66
C SER A 69 -8.67 13.05 -6.53
N PHE A 70 -8.76 12.89 -7.84
CA PHE A 70 -7.99 13.70 -8.79
C PHE A 70 -8.28 15.19 -8.59
N LEU A 71 -9.54 15.56 -8.33
CA LEU A 71 -9.91 16.93 -8.02
C LEU A 71 -9.16 17.43 -6.78
N ASN A 72 -9.12 16.64 -5.70
CA ASN A 72 -8.45 17.07 -4.47
C ASN A 72 -6.98 17.42 -4.70
N ILE A 73 -6.24 16.59 -5.44
CA ILE A 73 -4.79 16.79 -5.66
C ILE A 73 -4.49 17.92 -6.65
N THR A 74 -5.40 18.20 -7.59
CA THR A 74 -5.27 19.36 -8.49
C THR A 74 -5.58 20.69 -7.80
N SER A 75 -6.47 20.68 -6.80
CA SER A 75 -6.74 21.87 -5.98
C SER A 75 -5.60 22.14 -5.00
N GLN A 76 -5.06 21.10 -4.38
CA GLN A 76 -3.93 21.18 -3.45
C GLN A 76 -3.29 19.80 -3.28
N PRO A 77 -1.95 19.67 -3.30
CA PRO A 77 -1.28 18.42 -2.96
C PRO A 77 -1.78 17.83 -1.65
N ARG A 78 -1.97 16.51 -1.61
CA ARG A 78 -2.45 15.78 -0.44
C ARG A 78 -1.38 14.84 0.08
N GLU A 79 -1.25 14.75 1.39
CA GLU A 79 -0.44 13.73 2.02
C GLU A 79 -1.13 12.37 1.86
N VAL A 80 -0.38 11.35 1.44
CA VAL A 80 -0.88 9.98 1.32
C VAL A 80 -1.23 9.38 2.68
N ILE A 81 -2.12 8.40 2.69
CA ILE A 81 -2.54 7.65 3.86
C ILE A 81 -1.49 6.55 4.14
N PRO A 82 -1.09 6.32 5.41
CA PRO A 82 -0.26 5.18 5.76
C PRO A 82 -0.87 3.86 5.26
N THR A 83 -0.04 2.92 4.80
CA THR A 83 -0.51 1.62 4.29
C THR A 83 0.49 0.51 4.57
N ALA A 84 -0.01 -0.72 4.75
CA ALA A 84 0.78 -1.93 4.95
C ALA A 84 1.70 -2.30 3.77
N VAL A 85 1.51 -1.67 2.60
CA VAL A 85 2.41 -1.84 1.44
C VAL A 85 3.84 -1.39 1.78
N PHE A 86 3.97 -0.29 2.52
CA PHE A 86 5.26 0.28 2.89
C PHE A 86 5.57 0.03 4.37
N PRO A 87 6.84 -0.27 4.71
CA PRO A 87 7.21 -0.61 6.08
C PRO A 87 7.37 0.62 7.00
N GLY A 88 6.64 1.72 6.76
CA GLY A 88 6.75 2.95 7.52
C GLY A 88 5.38 3.56 7.84
N SER A 89 5.35 4.53 8.76
CA SER A 89 4.13 5.19 9.21
C SER A 89 4.37 6.67 9.48
N ASN A 90 3.42 7.50 9.06
CA ASN A 90 3.36 8.94 9.35
C ASN A 90 2.38 9.25 10.50
N LYS A 91 1.93 8.23 11.25
CA LYS A 91 0.98 8.38 12.34
C LYS A 91 1.47 9.44 13.34
N GLN A 92 0.55 10.20 13.93
CA GLN A 92 0.82 11.24 14.94
C GLN A 92 1.70 12.41 14.43
N GLY A 93 1.63 12.74 13.14
CA GLY A 93 2.37 13.86 12.57
C GLY A 93 3.88 13.64 12.48
N ARG A 94 4.35 12.39 12.66
CA ARG A 94 5.75 12.01 12.42
C ARG A 94 6.01 12.03 10.91
N ARG A 95 7.21 12.47 10.52
CA ARG A 95 7.68 12.28 9.15
C ARG A 95 7.87 10.78 8.89
N TYR A 96 7.67 10.38 7.64
CA TYR A 96 7.94 9.02 7.20
C TYR A 96 9.36 8.60 7.59
N SER A 97 9.49 7.45 8.22
CA SER A 97 10.75 6.76 8.41
C SER A 97 10.56 5.29 8.01
N PRO A 98 11.48 4.73 7.20
CA PRO A 98 11.37 3.34 6.77
C PRO A 98 11.54 2.39 7.96
N PHE A 99 10.95 1.20 7.84
CA PHE A 99 11.03 0.11 8.80
C PHE A 99 10.49 0.40 10.21
N THR A 100 9.79 1.52 10.45
CA THR A 100 9.16 1.77 11.76
C THR A 100 8.11 0.73 12.10
N THR A 101 7.40 0.19 11.11
CA THR A 101 6.49 -0.95 11.35
C THR A 101 7.24 -2.22 11.78
N ASN A 102 8.43 -2.47 11.24
CA ASN A 102 9.23 -3.62 11.65
C ASN A 102 9.81 -3.45 13.05
N ILE A 103 10.36 -2.27 13.34
CA ILE A 103 11.06 -2.01 14.60
C ILE A 103 10.09 -1.72 15.74
N GLU A 104 9.10 -0.87 15.53
CA GLU A 104 8.18 -0.39 16.57
C GLU A 104 6.93 -1.26 16.70
N ARG A 105 6.53 -1.94 15.61
CA ARG A 105 5.32 -2.79 15.57
C ARG A 105 5.61 -4.27 15.43
N LEU A 106 6.89 -4.66 15.45
CA LEU A 106 7.36 -6.05 15.41
C LEU A 106 6.88 -6.86 14.20
N VAL A 107 6.54 -6.17 13.10
CA VAL A 107 6.27 -6.83 11.83
C VAL A 107 7.58 -7.46 11.33
N PRO A 108 7.63 -8.78 11.05
CA PRO A 108 8.85 -9.41 10.55
C PRO A 108 9.32 -8.77 9.24
N PHE A 109 10.64 -8.68 9.06
CA PHE A 109 11.18 -8.36 7.74
C PHE A 109 10.82 -9.50 6.77
N ARG A 110 10.57 -9.15 5.50
CA ARG A 110 10.25 -10.13 4.45
C ARG A 110 11.52 -10.81 3.93
N THR A 111 12.25 -11.43 4.84
CA THR A 111 13.50 -12.16 4.64
C THR A 111 13.35 -13.57 5.19
N LEU A 112 14.26 -14.49 4.83
CA LEU A 112 14.23 -15.87 5.34
C LEU A 112 14.22 -15.94 6.87
N THR A 113 14.92 -15.03 7.53
CA THR A 113 15.06 -15.01 8.99
C THR A 113 13.97 -14.20 9.71
N GLY A 114 13.11 -13.49 8.98
CA GLY A 114 12.18 -12.52 9.55
C GLY A 114 12.87 -11.25 10.11
N ARG A 115 14.19 -11.09 9.89
CA ARG A 115 15.03 -10.02 10.43
C ARG A 115 15.89 -9.37 9.35
N GLN A 116 16.56 -8.27 9.69
CA GLN A 116 17.66 -7.76 8.85
C GLN A 116 18.71 -8.86 8.71
N SER A 117 18.79 -9.44 7.51
CA SER A 117 19.61 -10.62 7.26
C SER A 117 21.00 -10.18 6.83
N TYR A 118 21.97 -10.33 7.73
CA TYR A 118 23.38 -10.03 7.46
C TYR A 118 24.11 -11.17 6.75
N TYR A 119 23.58 -12.39 6.87
CA TYR A 119 24.09 -13.56 6.18
C TYR A 119 23.15 -13.96 5.05
N VAL A 120 23.68 -14.10 3.83
CA VAL A 120 22.94 -14.59 2.66
C VAL A 120 23.44 -15.99 2.31
N ASP A 121 22.60 -16.99 2.57
CA ASP A 121 22.92 -18.41 2.45
C ASP A 121 22.59 -19.01 1.08
N HIS A 122 22.18 -18.16 0.12
CA HIS A 122 21.93 -18.58 -1.25
C HIS A 122 23.24 -19.04 -1.91
N GLU A 123 23.20 -20.16 -2.65
CA GLU A 123 24.38 -20.81 -3.24
C GLU A 123 25.26 -19.85 -4.06
N VAL A 124 24.65 -18.94 -4.81
CA VAL A 124 25.36 -17.90 -5.58
C VAL A 124 26.18 -17.00 -4.66
N PHE A 125 25.61 -16.49 -3.57
CA PHE A 125 26.36 -15.62 -2.65
C PHE A 125 27.51 -16.37 -1.98
N GLN A 126 27.33 -17.66 -1.66
CA GLN A 126 28.40 -18.50 -1.11
C GLN A 126 29.53 -18.73 -2.12
N GLN A 127 29.20 -19.03 -3.37
CA GLN A 127 30.18 -19.28 -4.44
C GLN A 127 31.01 -18.03 -4.77
N PHE A 128 30.39 -16.85 -4.71
CA PHE A 128 31.08 -15.57 -4.95
C PHE A 128 31.76 -15.00 -3.70
N GLY A 129 31.64 -15.65 -2.53
CA GLY A 129 32.22 -15.17 -1.27
C GLY A 129 31.51 -13.95 -0.67
N GLU A 130 30.27 -13.68 -1.09
CA GLU A 130 29.45 -12.52 -0.69
C GLU A 130 28.39 -12.87 0.38
N SER A 131 28.51 -14.02 1.05
CA SER A 131 27.55 -14.40 2.11
C SER A 131 27.55 -13.49 3.32
N LEU A 132 28.62 -12.72 3.54
CA LEU A 132 28.70 -11.62 4.50
C LEU A 132 29.16 -10.36 3.77
N PRO A 133 28.89 -9.16 4.32
CA PRO A 133 29.50 -7.94 3.82
C PRO A 133 31.04 -8.02 3.84
N VAL A 134 31.67 -7.61 2.74
CA VAL A 134 33.13 -7.61 2.51
C VAL A 134 33.69 -6.22 2.22
#